data_AF-A0A7K2ZGX3-F1
#
_entry.id   AF-A0A7K2ZGX3-F1
#
_cell.length_a   1.000
_cell.length_b   1.000
_cell.length_c   1.000
_cell.angle_alpha   90.00
_cell.angle_beta   90.00
_cell.angle_gamma   90.00
#
_symmetry.space_group_name_H-M   'P 1'
#
loop_
_entity.id
_entity.type
_entity.pdbx_description
1 polymer ?
#
loop_
_entity_poly.entity_id
_entity_poly.type
_entity_poly.pdbx_seq_one_letter_code
_entity_poly.pdbx_strand_id
1 'polypeptide(L)'
;DRAPLGDELLVQGEANPLFLVRYAYARTRALTRGAAALGFTSASDAAPAPYEAASDAAPAPHEAESDEASYESPARPLLDLLADHPRVLLAAARHRAPDRVARQLEAVAHAFFDFHDSCPPLPSGDEKPSAAHRSRLALAEAAGTVLAGGLSLLGIRAPAHI
;
A
#
# COMPACT_ATOMS: atom_id res chain seq x y z
N ASP A 1 26.22 14.28 18.24
CA ASP A 1 26.05 14.47 16.79
C ASP A 1 24.58 14.72 16.52
N ARG A 2 24.20 15.99 16.34
CA ARG A 2 22.81 16.39 16.13
C ARG A 2 22.81 17.11 14.78
N ALA A 3 22.33 16.43 13.75
CA ALA A 3 22.17 17.04 12.43
C ALA A 3 21.37 18.34 12.58
N PRO A 4 21.75 19.44 11.89
CA PRO A 4 20.98 20.66 11.90
C PRO A 4 19.64 20.35 11.19
N LEU A 5 18.58 20.25 11.98
CA LEU A 5 17.22 20.09 11.48
C LEU A 5 16.74 21.49 11.06
N GLY A 6 16.67 21.77 9.76
CA GLY A 6 16.16 23.03 9.23
C GLY A 6 14.63 23.14 9.30
N ASP A 7 14.10 24.35 9.10
CA ASP A 7 12.66 24.65 9.12
C ASP A 7 11.86 23.87 8.05
N GLU A 8 12.54 23.28 7.06
CA GLU A 8 11.97 22.40 6.04
C GLU A 8 11.14 21.24 6.62
N LEU A 9 11.52 20.73 7.79
CA LEU A 9 10.78 19.66 8.49
C LEU A 9 9.47 20.14 9.12
N LEU A 10 9.25 21.46 9.23
CA LEU A 10 8.00 22.06 9.71
C LEU A 10 7.05 22.36 8.54
N VAL A 11 7.57 22.50 7.32
CA VAL A 11 6.77 22.73 6.12
C VAL A 11 5.93 21.48 5.82
N GLN A 12 4.63 21.68 5.63
CA GLN A 12 3.71 20.64 5.18
C GLN A 12 3.79 20.54 3.65
N GLY A 13 4.85 19.92 3.14
CA GLY A 13 5.07 19.72 1.72
C GLY A 13 5.79 18.40 1.44
N GLU A 14 5.82 17.97 0.18
CA GLU A 14 6.35 16.66 -0.23
C GLU A 14 7.84 16.46 0.09
N ALA A 15 8.61 17.55 0.17
CA ALA A 15 10.00 17.54 0.61
C ALA A 15 10.18 17.14 2.08
N ASN A 16 9.11 17.10 2.88
CA ASN A 16 9.11 16.64 4.26
C ASN A 16 8.69 15.16 4.33
N PRO A 17 9.61 14.22 4.65
CA PRO A 17 9.30 12.79 4.67
C PRO A 17 8.16 12.41 5.62
N LEU A 18 8.03 13.11 6.75
CA LEU A 18 6.95 12.86 7.70
C LEU A 18 5.59 13.26 7.11
N PHE A 19 5.54 14.42 6.43
CA PHE A 19 4.33 14.85 5.74
C PHE A 19 3.97 13.86 4.63
N LEU A 20 4.93 13.47 3.80
CA LEU A 20 4.72 12.52 2.70
C LEU A 20 4.13 11.20 3.18
N VAL A 21 4.70 10.60 4.24
CA VAL A 21 4.20 9.33 4.81
C VAL A 21 2.78 9.47 5.37
N ARG A 22 2.50 10.57 6.09
CA ARG A 22 1.16 10.83 6.63
C ARG A 22 0.15 11.11 5.51
N TYR A 23 0.56 11.81 4.46
CA TYR A 23 -0.27 12.11 3.29
C TYR A 23 -0.57 10.84 2.48
N ALA A 24 0.43 9.99 2.24
CA ALA A 24 0.23 8.67 1.62
C ALA A 24 -0.82 7.86 2.40
N TYR A 25 -0.70 7.78 3.72
CA TYR A 25 -1.71 7.13 4.55
C TYR A 25 -3.11 7.75 4.39
N ALA A 26 -3.23 9.07 4.51
CA ALA A 26 -4.52 9.75 4.34
C ALA A 26 -5.12 9.49 2.95
N ARG A 27 -4.28 9.43 1.90
CA ARG A 27 -4.69 9.12 0.53
C ARG A 27 -5.21 7.70 0.40
N THR A 28 -4.56 6.69 1.00
CA THR A 28 -5.09 5.31 1.01
C THR A 28 -6.49 5.25 1.62
N ARG A 29 -6.73 5.96 2.74
CA ARG A 29 -8.07 6.02 3.35
C ARG A 29 -9.08 6.76 2.47
N ALA A 30 -8.65 7.80 1.77
CA ALA A 30 -9.49 8.51 0.81
C ALA A 30 -9.90 7.62 -0.36
N LEU A 31 -8.99 6.77 -0.86
CA LEU A 31 -9.29 5.80 -1.93
C LEU A 31 -10.34 4.78 -1.47
N THR A 32 -10.19 4.17 -0.28
CA THR A 32 -11.20 3.24 0.25
C THR A 32 -12.56 3.91 0.43
N ARG A 33 -12.61 5.15 0.93
CA ARG A 33 -13.86 5.92 1.01
C ARG A 33 -14.46 6.22 -0.37
N GLY A 34 -13.61 6.59 -1.33
CA GLY A 34 -14.02 6.86 -2.71
C GLY A 34 -14.59 5.62 -3.40
N ALA A 35 -13.94 4.46 -3.23
CA ALA A 35 -14.42 3.20 -3.75
C ALA A 35 -15.79 2.81 -3.17
N ALA A 36 -15.95 2.94 -1.85
CA ALA A 36 -17.23 2.70 -1.18
C ALA A 36 -18.34 3.64 -1.71
N ALA A 37 -18.02 4.91 -1.96
CA ALA A 37 -18.95 5.87 -2.56
C ALA A 37 -19.33 5.50 -4.01
N LEU A 38 -18.43 4.83 -4.74
CA LEU A 38 -18.66 4.28 -6.08
C LEU A 38 -19.29 2.87 -6.06
N GLY A 39 -19.61 2.33 -4.87
CA GLY A 39 -20.30 1.06 -4.71
C GLY A 39 -19.44 -0.19 -4.90
N PHE A 40 -18.11 -0.10 -4.71
CA PHE A 40 -17.24 -1.27 -4.72
C PHE A 40 -16.22 -1.26 -3.57
N THR A 41 -15.72 -2.44 -3.22
CA THR A 41 -14.67 -2.65 -2.22
C THR A 41 -13.48 -3.36 -2.83
N SER A 42 -12.39 -3.47 -2.06
CA SER A 42 -11.19 -4.16 -2.51
C SER A 42 -11.45 -5.65 -2.70
N ALA A 43 -10.59 -6.31 -3.48
CA ALA A 43 -10.66 -7.77 -3.62
C ALA A 43 -10.37 -8.50 -2.29
N SER A 44 -9.67 -7.86 -1.35
CA SER A 44 -9.39 -8.41 -0.02
C SER A 44 -10.64 -8.46 0.87
N ASP A 45 -11.60 -7.56 0.65
CA ASP A 45 -12.85 -7.48 1.41
C ASP A 45 -13.96 -8.39 0.83
N ALA A 46 -13.69 -9.09 -0.27
CA ALA A 46 -14.62 -10.10 -0.76
C ALA A 46 -14.73 -11.19 0.31
N ALA A 47 -15.94 -11.36 0.88
CA ALA A 47 -16.20 -12.37 1.89
C ALA A 47 -15.61 -13.71 1.45
N PRO A 48 -14.89 -14.44 2.31
CA PRO A 48 -14.41 -15.76 1.95
C PRO A 48 -15.63 -16.56 1.50
N ALA A 49 -15.59 -17.10 0.28
CA ALA A 49 -16.56 -18.10 -0.13
C ALA A 49 -16.66 -19.11 1.02
N PRO A 50 -17.88 -19.51 1.44
CA PRO A 50 -18.03 -20.50 2.51
C PRO A 50 -17.10 -21.67 2.22
N TYR A 51 -16.33 -22.08 3.22
CA TYR A 51 -15.48 -23.26 3.08
C TYR A 51 -16.41 -24.45 2.77
N GLU A 52 -16.54 -24.80 1.51
CA GLU A 52 -16.95 -26.16 1.18
C GLU A 52 -15.67 -26.96 1.27
N ALA A 53 -15.63 -27.86 2.27
CA ALA A 53 -14.53 -28.76 2.50
C ALA A 53 -14.09 -29.35 1.17
N ALA A 54 -12.82 -29.14 0.81
CA ALA A 54 -12.22 -29.65 -0.40
C ALA A 54 -12.42 -31.17 -0.47
N SER A 55 -13.45 -31.57 -1.20
CA SER A 55 -13.54 -32.89 -1.80
C SER A 55 -12.39 -32.99 -2.79
N ASP A 56 -11.73 -34.14 -2.75
CA ASP A 56 -10.60 -34.58 -3.55
C ASP A 56 -10.91 -34.54 -5.07
N ALA A 57 -10.92 -33.35 -5.63
CA ALA A 57 -10.98 -33.10 -7.07
C ALA A 57 -9.63 -32.55 -7.50
N ALA A 58 -8.83 -33.44 -8.11
CA ALA A 58 -7.58 -33.11 -8.76
C ALA A 58 -7.72 -31.83 -9.60
N PRO A 59 -6.75 -30.91 -9.56
CA PRO A 59 -6.81 -29.72 -10.38
C PRO A 59 -6.69 -30.15 -11.85
N ALA A 60 -7.77 -29.93 -12.61
CA ALA A 60 -7.68 -29.90 -14.06
C ALA A 60 -6.63 -28.86 -14.46
N PRO A 61 -5.79 -29.12 -15.47
CA PRO A 61 -4.83 -28.14 -15.94
C PRO A 61 -5.64 -27.06 -16.68
N HIS A 62 -5.98 -25.99 -15.97
CA HIS A 62 -6.16 -24.72 -16.65
C HIS A 62 -4.78 -24.32 -17.12
N GLU A 63 -4.54 -24.54 -18.40
CA GLU A 63 -3.55 -23.82 -19.20
C GLU A 63 -3.85 -22.33 -19.01
N ALA A 64 -3.35 -21.77 -17.92
CA ALA A 64 -3.07 -20.36 -17.83
C ALA A 64 -1.92 -20.16 -18.80
N GLU A 65 -2.28 -19.85 -20.04
CA GLU A 65 -1.43 -19.07 -20.94
C GLU A 65 -0.89 -17.92 -20.09
N SER A 66 0.31 -18.16 -19.57
CA SER A 66 1.08 -17.20 -18.82
C SER A 66 1.61 -16.28 -19.89
N ASP A 67 0.75 -15.35 -20.29
CA ASP A 67 1.09 -14.37 -21.30
C ASP A 67 2.25 -13.56 -20.73
N GLU A 68 3.41 -13.88 -21.30
CA GLU A 68 4.76 -13.50 -20.95
C GLU A 68 5.00 -12.04 -21.31
N ALA A 69 4.11 -11.15 -20.86
CA ALA A 69 4.25 -9.72 -20.97
C ALA A 69 5.07 -9.23 -19.77
N SER A 70 6.38 -9.47 -19.84
CA SER A 70 7.45 -8.91 -19.00
C SER A 70 7.56 -7.38 -19.14
N TYR A 71 6.47 -6.67 -18.90
CA TYR A 71 6.50 -5.25 -18.62
C TYR A 71 6.38 -5.10 -17.11
N GLU A 72 7.44 -4.56 -16.50
CA GLU A 72 7.53 -4.30 -15.08
C GLU A 72 6.27 -3.56 -14.62
N SER A 73 5.38 -4.27 -13.91
CA SER A 73 4.14 -3.67 -13.43
C SER A 73 4.52 -2.50 -12.53
N PRO A 74 3.94 -1.29 -12.70
CA PRO A 74 4.23 -0.16 -11.81
C PRO A 74 3.85 -0.45 -10.34
N ALA A 75 3.06 -1.49 -10.08
CA ALA A 75 2.77 -2.01 -8.75
C ALA A 75 3.91 -2.83 -8.13
N ARG A 76 4.88 -3.31 -8.93
CA ARG A 76 5.92 -4.26 -8.50
C ARG A 76 6.83 -3.69 -7.40
N PRO A 77 7.37 -2.46 -7.51
CA PRO A 77 8.20 -1.89 -6.45
C PRO A 77 7.47 -1.78 -5.12
N LEU A 78 6.20 -1.36 -5.16
CA LEU A 78 5.36 -1.29 -3.97
C LEU A 78 5.13 -2.68 -3.35
N LEU A 79 4.77 -3.68 -4.17
CA LEU A 79 4.58 -5.06 -3.71
C LEU A 79 5.83 -5.62 -3.03
N ASP A 80 7.00 -5.40 -3.60
CA ASP A 80 8.27 -5.88 -3.02
C ASP A 80 8.58 -5.21 -1.68
N LEU A 81 8.35 -3.90 -1.56
CA LEU A 81 8.51 -3.17 -0.29
C LEU A 81 7.53 -3.63 0.80
N LEU A 82 6.27 -3.92 0.43
CA LEU A 82 5.27 -4.44 1.37
C LEU A 82 5.62 -5.86 1.81
N ALA A 83 6.10 -6.71 0.89
CA ALA A 83 6.52 -8.07 1.19
C ALA A 83 7.77 -8.12 2.10
N ASP A 84 8.70 -7.16 1.95
CA ASP A 84 9.91 -7.10 2.77
C ASP A 84 9.68 -6.47 4.15
N HIS A 85 8.59 -5.69 4.33
CA HIS A 85 8.33 -4.94 5.56
C HIS A 85 8.45 -5.76 6.86
N PRO A 86 7.92 -6.99 6.98
CA PRO A 86 8.09 -7.80 8.19
C PRO A 86 9.55 -8.10 8.53
N ARG A 87 10.40 -8.33 7.52
CA ARG A 87 11.84 -8.56 7.73
C ARG A 87 12.53 -7.29 8.19
N VAL A 88 12.19 -6.14 7.59
CA VAL A 88 12.73 -4.83 7.99
C VAL A 88 12.38 -4.53 9.44
N LEU A 89 11.13 -4.78 9.87
CA LEU A 89 10.71 -4.60 11.26
C LEU A 89 11.52 -5.46 12.24
N LEU A 90 11.69 -6.75 11.92
CA LEU A 90 12.48 -7.66 12.76
C LEU A 90 13.95 -7.22 12.85
N ALA A 91 14.54 -6.79 11.74
CA ALA A 91 15.91 -6.26 11.73
C ALA A 91 16.03 -4.96 12.53
N ALA A 92 15.10 -4.03 12.36
CA ALA A 92 15.06 -2.78 13.11
C ALA A 92 14.96 -3.04 14.62
N ALA A 93 14.11 -3.98 15.05
CA ALA A 93 13.98 -4.37 16.45
C ALA A 93 15.27 -4.99 17.01
N ARG A 94 15.88 -5.96 16.31
CA ARG A 94 17.12 -6.63 16.73
C ARG A 94 18.27 -5.66 16.93
N HIS A 95 18.39 -4.69 16.04
CA HIS A 95 19.48 -3.71 16.06
C HIS A 95 19.12 -2.41 16.79
N ARG A 96 17.90 -2.29 17.33
CA ARG A 96 17.37 -1.07 17.94
C ARG A 96 17.53 0.16 17.04
N ALA A 97 17.18 0.00 15.77
CA ALA A 97 17.37 0.98 14.71
C ALA A 97 16.01 1.47 14.18
N PRO A 98 15.29 2.36 14.91
CA PRO A 98 13.97 2.86 14.50
C PRO A 98 14.02 3.71 13.22
N ASP A 99 15.17 4.29 12.89
CA ASP A 99 15.43 5.01 11.64
C ASP A 99 15.24 4.11 10.40
N ARG A 100 15.49 2.81 10.50
CA ARG A 100 15.22 1.85 9.42
C ARG A 100 13.73 1.75 9.10
N VAL A 101 12.88 1.79 10.13
CA VAL A 101 11.43 1.80 9.95
C VAL A 101 11.03 3.09 9.25
N ALA A 102 11.53 4.25 9.68
CA ALA A 102 11.23 5.53 9.04
C ALA A 102 11.59 5.56 7.55
N ARG A 103 12.81 5.11 7.20
CA ARG A 103 13.26 5.02 5.79
C ARG A 103 12.41 4.05 4.95
N GLN A 104 12.00 2.92 5.53
CA GLN A 104 11.12 1.99 4.84
C GLN A 104 9.74 2.61 4.56
N LEU A 105 9.18 3.33 5.53
CA LEU A 105 7.88 4.00 5.34
C LEU A 105 7.94 5.09 4.29
N GLU A 106 9.04 5.85 4.26
CA GLU A 106 9.31 6.84 3.22
C GLU A 106 9.41 6.16 1.83
N ALA A 107 10.13 5.04 1.72
CA ALA A 107 10.21 4.29 0.46
C ALA A 107 8.84 3.75 0.02
N VAL A 108 8.04 3.21 0.96
CA VAL A 108 6.66 2.76 0.68
C VAL A 108 5.78 3.93 0.23
N ALA A 109 5.92 5.11 0.83
CA ALA A 109 5.13 6.28 0.45
C ALA A 109 5.44 6.75 -0.98
N HIS A 110 6.72 6.81 -1.36
CA HIS A 110 7.12 7.14 -2.73
C HIS A 110 6.60 6.10 -3.73
N ALA A 111 6.86 4.82 -3.49
CA ALA A 111 6.39 3.74 -4.36
C ALA A 111 4.85 3.70 -4.47
N PHE A 112 4.14 4.10 -3.41
CA PHE A 112 2.69 4.23 -3.44
C PHE A 112 2.22 5.35 -4.39
N PHE A 113 2.87 6.51 -4.38
CA PHE A 113 2.50 7.60 -5.29
C PHE A 113 2.87 7.27 -6.74
N ASP A 114 4.03 6.67 -6.98
CA ASP A 114 4.42 6.19 -8.31
C ASP A 114 3.38 5.19 -8.87
N PHE A 115 2.95 4.24 -8.03
CA PHE A 115 1.88 3.29 -8.35
C PHE A 115 0.53 4.00 -8.61
N HIS A 116 0.15 4.93 -7.74
CA HIS A 116 -1.11 5.65 -7.81
C HIS A 116 -1.24 6.45 -9.11
N ASP A 117 -0.16 7.12 -9.52
CA ASP A 117 -0.15 7.97 -10.69
C ASP A 117 -0.07 7.15 -11.99
N SER A 118 0.67 6.04 -11.96
CA SER A 118 0.77 5.12 -13.11
C SER A 118 -0.46 4.24 -13.31
N CYS A 119 -1.16 3.89 -12.22
CA CYS A 119 -2.28 2.95 -12.21
C CYS A 119 -3.35 3.39 -11.19
N PRO A 120 -4.22 4.35 -11.55
CA PRO A 120 -5.26 4.85 -10.67
C PRO A 120 -6.15 3.72 -10.10
N PRO A 121 -6.34 3.64 -8.76
CA PRO A 121 -7.17 2.61 -8.13
C PRO A 121 -8.67 2.82 -8.32
N LEU A 122 -9.12 4.06 -8.54
CA LEU A 122 -10.53 4.39 -8.74
C LEU A 122 -10.85 4.56 -10.24
N PRO A 123 -12.01 4.06 -10.71
CA PRO A 123 -12.51 4.35 -12.06
C PRO A 123 -12.72 5.85 -12.29
N SER A 124 -12.60 6.29 -13.54
CA SER A 124 -12.78 7.68 -13.95
C SER A 124 -13.87 7.85 -15.00
N GLY A 125 -14.65 8.94 -14.91
CA GLY A 125 -15.73 9.23 -15.86
C GLY A 125 -16.80 8.13 -15.87
N ASP A 126 -17.05 7.55 -17.05
CA ASP A 126 -18.04 6.49 -17.26
C ASP A 126 -17.46 5.07 -17.09
N GLU A 127 -16.20 4.94 -16.65
CA GLU A 127 -15.57 3.63 -16.41
C GLU A 127 -16.28 2.89 -15.29
N LYS A 128 -16.62 1.62 -15.55
CA LYS A 128 -17.19 0.75 -14.53
C LYS A 128 -16.11 0.14 -13.63
N PRO A 129 -16.36 -0.04 -12.33
CA PRO A 129 -15.48 -0.80 -11.45
C PRO A 129 -15.17 -2.19 -12.02
N SER A 130 -13.88 -2.52 -12.12
CA SER A 130 -13.39 -3.77 -12.71
C SER A 130 -12.57 -4.57 -11.69
N ALA A 131 -12.21 -5.82 -12.03
CA ALA A 131 -11.32 -6.62 -11.19
C ALA A 131 -9.96 -5.93 -10.97
N ALA A 132 -9.44 -5.22 -11.97
CA ALA A 132 -8.20 -4.45 -11.84
C ALA A 132 -8.32 -3.34 -10.79
N HIS A 133 -9.43 -2.58 -10.79
CA HIS A 133 -9.69 -1.56 -9.77
C HIS A 133 -9.76 -2.15 -8.36
N ARG A 134 -10.42 -3.30 -8.19
CA ARG A 134 -10.50 -4.01 -6.90
C ARG A 134 -9.14 -4.49 -6.41
N SER A 135 -8.30 -5.01 -7.30
CA SER A 135 -6.94 -5.46 -6.96
C SER A 135 -6.02 -4.28 -6.61
N ARG A 136 -6.09 -3.19 -7.38
CA ARG A 136 -5.34 -1.95 -7.11
C ARG A 136 -5.74 -1.32 -5.78
N LEU A 137 -7.03 -1.34 -5.47
CA LEU A 137 -7.53 -0.88 -4.18
C LEU A 137 -7.03 -1.76 -3.03
N ALA A 138 -6.99 -3.08 -3.20
CA ALA A 138 -6.42 -4.00 -2.20
C ALA A 138 -4.94 -3.70 -1.93
N LEU A 139 -4.17 -3.37 -2.98
CA LEU A 139 -2.78 -2.96 -2.83
C LEU A 139 -2.65 -1.63 -2.08
N ALA A 140 -3.51 -0.65 -2.37
CA ALA A 140 -3.55 0.62 -1.63
C ALA A 140 -3.90 0.42 -0.14
N GLU A 141 -4.79 -0.53 0.18
CA GLU A 141 -5.15 -0.88 1.56
C GLU A 141 -4.00 -1.59 2.30
N ALA A 142 -3.28 -2.48 1.62
CA ALA A 142 -2.08 -3.11 2.16
C ALA A 142 -1.01 -2.07 2.48
N ALA A 143 -0.77 -1.11 1.58
CA ALA A 143 0.13 0.02 1.83
C ALA A 143 -0.34 0.87 3.01
N GLY A 144 -1.64 1.20 3.08
CA GLY A 144 -2.22 1.93 4.20
C GLY A 144 -2.04 1.22 5.55
N THR A 145 -2.11 -0.11 5.56
CA THR A 145 -1.90 -0.95 6.75
C THR A 145 -0.45 -0.88 7.24
N VAL A 146 0.51 -1.02 6.33
CA VAL A 146 1.95 -0.89 6.64
C VAL A 146 2.28 0.52 7.15
N LEU A 147 1.76 1.55 6.49
CA LEU A 147 1.96 2.95 6.89
C LEU A 147 1.39 3.22 8.28
N ALA A 148 0.16 2.75 8.57
CA ALA A 148 -0.45 2.90 9.89
C ALA A 148 0.35 2.20 10.99
N GLY A 149 0.75 0.95 10.76
CA GLY A 149 1.52 0.17 11.71
C GLY A 149 2.88 0.81 12.01
N GLY A 150 3.61 1.21 10.96
CA GLY A 150 4.91 1.87 11.11
C GLY A 150 4.83 3.22 11.81
N LEU A 151 3.85 4.07 11.47
CA LEU A 151 3.62 5.34 12.17
C LEU A 151 3.32 5.11 13.66
N SER A 152 2.48 4.11 13.98
CA SER A 152 2.18 3.75 15.36
C SER A 152 3.42 3.29 16.13
N LEU A 153 4.31 2.51 15.52
CA LEU A 153 5.57 2.07 16.13
C LEU A 153 6.52 3.25 16.41
N LEU A 154 6.46 4.30 15.59
CA LEU A 154 7.22 5.53 15.78
C LEU A 154 6.54 6.51 16.77
N GLY A 155 5.39 6.14 17.35
CA GLY A 155 4.63 7.00 18.26
C GLY A 155 3.91 8.16 17.56
N ILE A 156 3.71 8.07 16.24
CA ILE A 156 3.11 9.12 15.42
C ILE A 156 1.67 8.73 15.09
N ARG A 157 0.73 9.66 15.31
CA ARG A 157 -0.67 9.43 14.94
C ARG A 157 -0.83 9.52 13.42
N ALA A 158 -1.37 8.46 12.84
CA ALA A 158 -1.74 8.41 11.43
C ALA A 158 -3.06 9.18 11.20
N PRO A 159 -3.07 10.29 10.43
CA PRO A 159 -4.28 11.11 10.25
C PRO A 159 -5.25 10.47 9.23
N ALA A 160 -6.55 10.48 9.53
CA ALA A 160 -7.56 9.94 8.61
C ALA A 160 -7.82 10.85 7.38
N HIS A 161 -7.43 12.13 7.49
CA HIS A 161 -7.48 13.18 6.49
C HIS A 161 -6.39 14.23 6.82
N ILE A 162 -5.80 14.84 5.80
CA ILE A 162 -4.89 15.99 5.86
C ILE A 162 -5.43 17.04 4.89
#